data_AF-A0A2I0VS94-F1
#
_entry.id   AF-A0A2I0VS94-F1
#
_cell.length_a   1.000
_cell.length_b   1.000
_cell.length_c   1.000
_cell.angle_alpha   90.00
_cell.angle_beta   90.00
_cell.angle_gamma   90.00
#
_symmetry.space_group_name_H-M   'P 1'
#
loop_
_entity.id
_entity.type
_entity.pdbx_description
1 polymer ?
#
loop_
_entity_poly.entity_id
_entity_poly.type
_entity_poly.pdbx_seq_one_letter_code
_entity_poly.pdbx_strand_id
1 'polypeptide(L)'
;METADPACLTHYDFQDPKLGNWWMSFGDDLLVGYWPAELFTHLTDRATMVEWGGEVVNTRSDGKHTSTQMGSGRFAEEGFTRSSYFRNLEIVDADNSLSPVQSITTLAENPNCYDIKSSSSSEWGTYFYYGGPGSNPKCL
;
A
#
# COMPACT_ATOMS: atom_id res chain seq x y z
N MET A 1 -14.96 15.65 15.76
CA MET A 1 -14.26 14.58 16.48
C MET A 1 -14.43 13.35 15.61
N GLU A 2 -13.47 13.16 14.71
CA GLU A 2 -13.51 12.07 13.73
C GLU A 2 -13.24 10.77 14.49
N THR A 3 -14.21 9.86 14.45
CA THR A 3 -13.99 8.53 15.01
C THR A 3 -13.12 7.79 14.00
N ALA A 4 -11.93 7.37 14.41
CA ALA A 4 -11.12 6.48 13.59
C ALA A 4 -11.97 5.28 13.18
N ASP A 5 -11.99 4.97 11.88
CA ASP A 5 -12.65 3.78 11.37
C ASP A 5 -11.94 2.56 11.96
N PRO A 6 -12.58 1.76 12.84
CA PRO A 6 -11.93 0.63 13.49
C PRO A 6 -11.52 -0.47 12.49
N ALA A 7 -11.98 -0.42 11.23
CA ALA A 7 -11.55 -1.31 10.17
C ALA A 7 -10.29 -0.84 9.43
N CYS A 8 -9.86 0.41 9.61
CA CYS A 8 -8.70 0.98 8.92
C CYS A 8 -7.47 0.90 9.83
N LEU A 9 -6.57 -0.03 9.52
CA LEU A 9 -5.31 -0.16 10.25
C LEU A 9 -4.29 0.86 9.74
N THR A 10 -3.64 1.55 10.68
CA THR A 10 -2.60 2.54 10.37
C THR A 10 -1.24 1.95 10.73
N HIS A 11 -0.24 2.16 9.87
CA HIS A 11 1.15 1.82 10.14
C HIS A 11 2.06 2.89 9.54
N TYR A 12 3.27 2.99 10.07
CA TYR A 12 4.28 3.93 9.61
C TYR A 12 5.64 3.26 9.57
N ASP A 13 6.34 3.47 8.46
CA ASP A 13 7.73 3.07 8.30
C ASP A 13 8.59 4.33 8.28
N PHE A 14 9.58 4.40 9.16
CA PHE A 14 10.45 5.57 9.28
C PHE A 14 11.88 5.20 9.61
N GLN A 15 12.80 6.08 9.22
CA GLN A 15 14.21 5.95 9.52
C GLN A 15 14.58 6.81 10.72
N ASP A 16 15.37 6.28 11.65
CA ASP A 16 15.95 7.05 12.74
C ASP A 16 17.03 8.00 12.18
N PRO A 17 16.87 9.33 12.30
CA PRO A 17 17.82 10.30 11.74
C PRO A 17 19.18 10.28 12.44
N LYS A 18 19.29 9.69 13.63
CA LYS A 18 20.56 9.60 14.36
C LYS A 18 21.36 8.36 13.99
N LEU A 19 20.68 7.23 13.85
CA LEU A 19 21.32 5.93 13.69
C LEU A 19 21.16 5.32 12.29
N GLY A 20 20.24 5.85 11.47
CA GLY A 20 19.92 5.32 10.14
C GLY A 20 19.11 4.02 10.16
N ASN A 21 18.69 3.55 11.34
CA ASN A 21 17.93 2.32 11.49
C ASN A 21 16.47 2.52 11.09
N TRP A 22 15.87 1.51 10.50
CA TRP A 22 14.47 1.53 10.09
C TRP A 22 13.57 0.93 11.16
N TRP A 23 12.43 1.56 11.36
CA TRP A 23 11.40 1.16 12.30
C TRP A 23 10.07 1.06 11.59
N MET A 24 9.26 0.08 12.01
CA MET A 24 7.86 -0.01 11.64
C MET A 24 7.02 0.10 12.91
N SER A 25 6.09 1.05 12.93
CA SER A 25 5.06 1.17 13.95
C SER A 25 3.68 0.82 13.40
N PHE A 26 2.80 0.39 14.29
CA PHE A 26 1.42 0.08 14.02
C PHE A 26 0.52 0.81 15.02
N GLY A 27 -0.50 1.49 14.51
CA GLY A 27 -1.31 2.42 15.30
C GLY A 27 -0.43 3.52 15.91
N ASP A 28 -0.86 4.04 17.06
CA ASP A 28 -0.25 5.23 17.64
C ASP A 28 1.15 4.96 18.23
N ASP A 29 1.39 3.78 18.82
CA ASP A 29 2.60 3.56 19.64
C ASP A 29 3.20 2.14 19.57
N LEU A 30 2.65 1.20 18.80
CA LEU A 30 3.16 -0.17 18.79
C LEU A 30 4.31 -0.32 17.79
N LEU A 31 5.56 -0.38 18.28
CA LEU A 31 6.70 -0.78 17.45
C LEU A 31 6.60 -2.28 17.12
N VAL A 32 6.47 -2.59 15.84
CA VAL A 32 6.32 -3.96 15.32
C VAL A 32 7.65 -4.48 14.78
N GLY A 33 8.46 -3.61 14.18
CA GLY A 33 9.65 -4.01 13.45
C GLY A 33 10.83 -3.06 13.62
N TYR A 34 12.02 -3.64 13.52
CA TYR A 34 13.30 -2.95 13.58
C TYR A 34 14.29 -3.58 12.62
N TRP A 35 14.95 -2.75 11.81
CA TRP A 35 15.96 -3.17 10.86
C TRP A 35 17.18 -2.25 10.96
N PRO A 36 18.35 -2.78 11.36
CA PRO A 36 19.60 -2.03 11.34
C PRO A 36 19.93 -1.46 9.96
N ALA A 37 20.54 -0.28 9.94
CA ALA A 37 20.98 0.38 8.71
C ALA A 37 21.89 -0.51 7.85
N GLU A 38 22.71 -1.37 8.47
CA GLU A 38 23.67 -2.23 7.76
C GLU A 38 23.00 -3.32 6.92
N LEU A 39 21.70 -3.60 7.13
CA LEU A 39 20.95 -4.53 6.29
C LEU A 39 20.64 -3.96 4.90
N PHE A 40 20.70 -2.65 4.74
CA PHE A 40 20.31 -1.98 3.52
C PHE A 40 21.52 -1.46 2.75
N THR A 41 21.48 -1.56 1.43
CA THR A 41 22.46 -0.94 0.52
C THR A 41 21.90 0.29 -0.18
N HIS A 42 20.58 0.30 -0.43
CA HIS A 42 19.89 1.37 -1.17
C HIS A 42 19.02 2.26 -0.29
N LEU A 43 18.72 1.85 0.94
CA LEU A 43 17.91 2.58 1.92
C LEU A 43 18.76 3.06 3.12
N THR A 44 20.08 3.20 2.95
CA THR A 44 20.96 3.62 4.06
C THR A 44 20.78 5.07 4.47
N ASP A 45 20.48 5.95 3.51
CA ASP A 45 20.38 7.40 3.72
C ASP A 45 18.93 7.89 3.79
N ARG A 46 18.08 7.45 2.84
CA ARG A 46 16.63 7.69 2.80
C ARG A 46 15.97 6.85 1.72
N ALA A 47 14.65 6.72 1.77
CA ALA A 47 13.86 6.26 0.63
C ALA A 47 13.78 7.37 -0.44
N THR A 48 13.95 6.99 -1.71
CA THR A 48 13.75 7.89 -2.87
C THR A 48 12.43 7.63 -3.59
N MET A 49 11.76 6.53 -3.24
CA MET A 49 10.48 6.11 -3.78
C MET A 49 9.70 5.39 -2.68
N VAL A 50 8.40 5.62 -2.63
CA VAL A 50 7.47 4.93 -1.74
C VAL A 50 6.36 4.35 -2.62
N GLU A 51 6.09 3.07 -2.45
CA GLU A 51 5.05 2.36 -3.17
C GLU A 51 4.06 1.75 -2.18
N TRP A 52 2.79 1.81 -2.53
CA TRP A 52 1.71 1.14 -1.81
C TRP A 52 0.98 0.25 -2.80
N GLY A 53 0.54 -0.93 -2.36
CA GLY A 53 -0.23 -1.81 -3.21
C GLY A 53 -0.27 -3.23 -2.69
N GLY A 54 -0.35 -4.18 -3.63
CA GLY A 54 -0.31 -5.60 -3.36
C GLY A 54 0.37 -6.33 -4.50
N GLU A 55 0.98 -7.47 -4.19
CA GLU A 55 1.70 -8.29 -5.15
C GLU A 55 1.08 -9.69 -5.18
N VAL A 56 0.89 -10.23 -6.39
CA VAL A 56 0.52 -11.63 -6.59
C VAL A 56 1.54 -12.25 -7.54
N VAL A 57 2.30 -13.21 -7.03
CA VAL A 57 3.25 -13.97 -7.83
C VAL A 57 2.58 -15.20 -8.41
N ASN A 58 2.62 -15.34 -9.73
CA ASN A 58 2.10 -16.51 -10.42
C ASN A 58 3.03 -16.93 -11.57
N THR A 59 3.61 -18.12 -11.46
CA THR A 59 4.51 -18.69 -12.48
C THR A 59 3.76 -19.27 -13.69
N ARG A 60 2.42 -19.34 -13.66
CA ARG A 60 1.55 -19.84 -14.73
C ARG A 60 1.94 -21.25 -15.21
N SER A 61 2.25 -22.15 -14.28
CA SER A 61 2.73 -23.52 -14.59
C SER A 61 1.75 -24.36 -15.41
N ASP A 62 0.45 -24.05 -15.37
CA ASP A 62 -0.62 -24.68 -16.15
C ASP A 62 -1.10 -23.83 -17.34
N GLY A 63 -0.38 -22.74 -17.65
CA GLY A 63 -0.74 -21.78 -18.70
C GLY A 63 -1.93 -20.88 -18.35
N LYS A 64 -2.42 -20.89 -17.11
CA LYS A 64 -3.53 -20.05 -16.66
C LYS A 64 -3.08 -19.06 -15.59
N HIS A 65 -3.87 -18.00 -15.45
CA HIS A 65 -3.71 -17.12 -14.32
C HIS A 65 -4.21 -17.77 -13.02
N THR A 66 -3.59 -17.44 -11.89
CA THR A 66 -3.99 -17.90 -10.56
C THR A 66 -5.40 -17.39 -10.18
N SER A 67 -6.09 -18.16 -9.34
CA SER A 67 -7.33 -17.76 -8.67
C SER A 67 -7.09 -17.03 -7.34
N THR A 68 -5.84 -16.68 -7.01
CA THR A 68 -5.52 -15.87 -5.83
C THR A 68 -6.22 -14.53 -5.93
N GLN A 69 -7.05 -14.21 -4.94
CA GLN A 69 -7.71 -12.92 -4.84
C GLN A 69 -6.76 -11.87 -4.27
N MET A 70 -6.75 -10.66 -4.84
CA MET A 70 -6.06 -9.51 -4.26
C MET A 70 -7.07 -8.68 -3.47
N GLY A 71 -6.71 -8.32 -2.22
CA GLY A 71 -7.60 -7.60 -1.32
C GLY A 71 -8.90 -8.38 -1.06
N SER A 72 -10.04 -7.75 -1.28
CA SER A 72 -11.37 -8.36 -1.16
C SER A 72 -11.75 -9.28 -2.35
N GLY A 73 -10.90 -9.39 -3.36
CA GLY A 73 -11.19 -10.10 -4.61
C GLY A 73 -12.15 -9.35 -5.55
N ARG A 74 -12.49 -8.10 -5.23
CA ARG A 74 -13.32 -7.21 -6.04
C ARG A 74 -12.45 -6.18 -6.76
N PHE A 75 -12.88 -5.79 -7.95
CA PHE A 75 -12.21 -4.74 -8.72
C PHE A 75 -12.44 -3.36 -8.08
N ALA A 76 -11.45 -2.49 -8.21
CA ALA A 76 -11.39 -1.14 -7.66
C ALA A 76 -12.60 -0.27 -8.03
N GLU A 77 -13.21 -0.51 -9.20
CA GLU A 77 -14.43 0.16 -9.63
C GLU A 77 -15.63 -0.08 -8.71
N GLU A 78 -15.65 -1.18 -7.94
CA GLU A 78 -16.74 -1.46 -7.01
C GLU A 78 -16.73 -0.53 -5.78
N GLY A 79 -15.62 0.17 -5.53
CA GLY A 79 -15.50 1.25 -4.55
C GLY A 79 -15.64 0.85 -3.09
N PHE A 80 -15.96 1.85 -2.24
CA PHE A 80 -16.07 1.68 -0.79
C PHE A 80 -17.04 0.56 -0.40
N THR A 81 -16.77 -0.13 0.70
CA THR A 81 -17.50 -1.29 1.24
C THR A 81 -17.38 -2.59 0.42
N ARG A 82 -16.84 -2.54 -0.81
CA ARG A 82 -16.70 -3.70 -1.69
C ARG A 82 -15.26 -4.00 -2.06
N SER A 83 -14.49 -2.98 -2.41
CA SER A 83 -13.08 -3.09 -2.79
C SER A 83 -12.17 -2.84 -1.60
N SER A 84 -10.98 -3.43 -1.63
CA SER A 84 -9.92 -3.04 -0.70
C SER A 84 -9.40 -1.65 -1.04
N TYR A 85 -8.91 -0.93 -0.03
CA TYR A 85 -8.40 0.42 -0.20
C TYR A 85 -7.22 0.70 0.71
N PHE A 86 -6.42 1.68 0.29
CA PHE A 86 -5.57 2.48 1.17
C PHE A 86 -6.09 3.91 1.12
N ARG A 87 -6.12 4.60 2.26
CA ARG A 87 -6.55 5.99 2.39
C ARG A 87 -5.68 6.74 3.37
N ASN A 88 -5.77 8.07 3.38
CA ASN A 88 -4.91 8.93 4.18
C ASN A 88 -3.42 8.62 3.93
N LEU A 89 -3.03 8.51 2.66
CA LEU A 89 -1.64 8.25 2.32
C LEU A 89 -0.73 9.39 2.77
N GLU A 90 0.24 9.06 3.59
CA GLU A 90 1.24 9.95 4.16
C GLU A 90 2.63 9.33 4.01
N ILE A 91 3.65 10.18 3.95
CA ILE A 91 5.05 9.78 4.01
C ILE A 91 5.70 10.42 5.23
N VAL A 92 6.69 9.74 5.81
CA VAL A 92 7.55 10.35 6.82
C VAL A 92 8.66 11.11 6.11
N ASP A 93 8.73 12.42 6.34
CA ASP A 93 9.73 13.30 5.74
C ASP A 93 11.06 13.33 6.53
N ALA A 94 12.01 14.14 6.06
CA ALA A 94 13.33 14.25 6.66
C ALA A 94 13.33 14.80 8.10
N ASP A 95 12.25 15.47 8.50
CA ASP A 95 12.06 15.98 9.86
C ASP A 95 11.33 14.96 10.75
N ASN A 96 11.17 13.72 10.28
CA ASN A 96 10.36 12.66 10.90
C ASN A 96 8.91 13.07 11.15
N SER A 97 8.37 13.92 10.27
CA SER A 97 6.99 14.38 10.32
C SER A 97 6.15 13.67 9.25
N LEU A 98 4.88 13.43 9.56
CA LEU A 98 3.92 12.89 8.59
C LEU A 98 3.49 13.99 7.63
N SER A 99 3.70 13.72 6.34
CA SER A 99 3.40 14.62 5.24
C SER A 99 2.39 13.95 4.28
N PRO A 100 1.18 14.51 4.09
CA PRO A 100 0.18 13.96 3.18
C PRO A 100 0.66 13.93 1.73
N VAL A 101 0.36 12.83 1.04
CA VAL A 101 0.68 12.66 -0.37
C VAL A 101 -0.30 13.48 -1.22
N GLN A 102 0.21 14.31 -2.14
CA GLN A 102 -0.62 15.15 -3.01
C GLN A 102 -1.17 14.39 -4.22
N SER A 103 -0.38 13.48 -4.79
CA SER A 103 -0.76 12.66 -5.94
C SER A 103 0.07 11.37 -5.97
N ILE A 104 -0.49 10.33 -6.59
CA ILE A 104 0.16 9.05 -6.81
C ILE A 104 0.01 8.64 -8.28
N THR A 105 0.93 7.82 -8.76
CA THR A 105 0.81 7.13 -10.05
C THR A 105 0.39 5.70 -9.79
N THR A 106 -0.55 5.17 -10.57
CA THR A 106 -1.03 3.79 -10.44
C THR A 106 -0.42 2.89 -11.51
N LEU A 107 -0.17 1.63 -11.14
CA LEU A 107 0.32 0.59 -12.04
C LEU A 107 -0.43 -0.72 -11.75
N ALA A 108 -0.93 -1.37 -12.81
CA ALA A 108 -1.45 -2.73 -12.77
C ALA A 108 -0.93 -3.49 -13.99
N GLU A 109 -0.14 -4.54 -13.75
CA GLU A 109 0.48 -5.32 -14.83
C GLU A 109 -0.56 -6.07 -15.67
N ASN A 110 -1.59 -6.62 -15.02
CA ASN A 110 -2.70 -7.31 -15.67
C ASN A 110 -4.05 -6.74 -15.20
N PRO A 111 -4.51 -5.60 -15.75
CA PRO A 111 -5.74 -4.91 -15.32
C PRO A 111 -7.01 -5.77 -15.36
N ASN A 112 -7.05 -6.78 -16.23
CA ASN A 112 -8.18 -7.72 -16.31
C ASN A 112 -8.20 -8.73 -15.15
N CYS A 113 -7.08 -8.93 -14.46
CA CYS A 113 -6.94 -9.86 -13.34
C CYS A 113 -7.09 -9.11 -12.01
N TYR A 114 -6.42 -7.95 -11.92
CA TYR A 114 -6.39 -7.04 -10.79
C TYR A 114 -6.31 -5.61 -11.31
N ASP A 115 -7.07 -4.69 -10.73
CA ASP A 115 -7.04 -3.27 -11.09
C ASP A 115 -6.79 -2.39 -9.86
N ILE A 116 -6.54 -1.11 -10.16
CA ILE A 116 -6.27 -0.08 -9.17
C ILE A 116 -6.84 1.25 -9.67
N LYS A 117 -7.42 2.03 -8.77
CA LYS A 117 -8.00 3.34 -9.09
C LYS A 117 -7.77 4.32 -7.94
N SER A 118 -7.00 5.35 -8.21
CA SER A 118 -6.71 6.43 -7.26
C SER A 118 -7.72 7.57 -7.35
N SER A 119 -7.94 8.25 -6.23
CA SER A 119 -8.74 9.47 -6.12
C SER A 119 -8.30 10.26 -4.88
N SER A 120 -8.86 11.46 -4.69
CA SER A 120 -8.66 12.24 -3.48
C SER A 120 -9.95 12.91 -3.01
N SER A 121 -10.07 13.12 -1.70
CA SER A 121 -11.16 13.91 -1.09
C SER A 121 -10.70 14.50 0.24
N SER A 122 -11.45 15.47 0.77
CA SER A 122 -11.16 16.06 2.08
C SER A 122 -11.34 15.08 3.24
N GLU A 123 -12.17 14.05 3.07
CA GLU A 123 -12.47 13.06 4.10
C GLU A 123 -11.52 11.86 4.07
N TRP A 124 -10.95 11.53 2.91
CA TRP A 124 -10.13 10.33 2.72
C TRP A 124 -8.66 10.63 2.38
N GLY A 125 -8.30 11.90 2.31
CA GLY A 125 -7.01 12.34 1.78
C GLY A 125 -6.79 11.84 0.35
N THR A 126 -5.55 11.53 0.01
CA THR A 126 -5.22 10.75 -1.18
C THR A 126 -5.40 9.27 -0.87
N TYR A 127 -6.13 8.57 -1.74
CA TYR A 127 -6.50 7.17 -1.53
C TYR A 127 -6.58 6.42 -2.86
N PHE A 128 -6.61 5.09 -2.80
CA PHE A 128 -6.92 4.27 -3.94
C PHE A 128 -7.68 3.01 -3.54
N TYR A 129 -8.52 2.54 -4.45
CA TYR A 129 -9.08 1.19 -4.41
C TYR A 129 -8.21 0.26 -5.23
N TYR A 130 -8.12 -1.00 -4.81
CA TYR A 130 -7.40 -2.04 -5.53
C TYR A 130 -8.05 -3.40 -5.28
N GLY A 131 -7.80 -4.33 -6.19
CA GLY A 131 -8.14 -5.73 -5.99
C GLY A 131 -8.46 -6.44 -7.28
N GLY A 132 -9.01 -7.64 -7.13
CA GLY A 132 -9.49 -8.43 -8.26
C GLY A 132 -9.48 -9.92 -7.96
N PRO A 133 -10.27 -10.70 -8.70
CA PRO A 133 -10.45 -12.12 -8.42
C PRO A 133 -9.26 -12.98 -8.84
N GLY A 134 -8.31 -12.43 -9.62
CA GLY A 134 -7.23 -13.18 -10.25
C GLY A 134 -7.72 -14.03 -11.42
N SER A 135 -8.67 -14.93 -11.19
CA SER A 135 -9.28 -15.76 -12.23
C SER A 135 -10.49 -15.05 -12.87
N ASN A 136 -10.27 -14.45 -14.04
CA ASN A 136 -11.30 -13.83 -14.89
C ASN A 136 -11.15 -14.39 -16.32
N PRO A 137 -12.23 -14.70 -17.07
CA PRO A 137 -12.12 -15.09 -18.49
C PRO A 137 -11.33 -14.13 -19.39
N LYS A 138 -11.20 -12.84 -18.99
CA LYS A 138 -10.40 -11.83 -19.70
C LYS A 138 -8.96 -11.70 -19.17
N CYS A 139 -8.62 -12.40 -18.11
CA CYS A 139 -7.30 -12.46 -17.51
C CYS A 139 -6.51 -13.58 -18.21
N LEU A 140 -5.70 -13.18 -19.20
CA LEU A 140 -4.90 -14.07 -20.05
C LEU A 140 -3.44 -14.10 -19.63
#